data_AF-A0AAN8Y0W0-F1
#
_entry.id   AF-A0AAN8Y0W0-F1
#
_cell.length_a   1.000
_cell.length_b   1.000
_cell.length_c   1.000
_cell.angle_alpha   90.00
_cell.angle_beta   90.00
_cell.angle_gamma   90.00
#
_symmetry.space_group_name_H-M   'P 1'
#
loop_
_entity.id
_entity.type
_entity.pdbx_description
1 polymer ?
#
loop_
_entity_poly.entity_id
_entity_poly.type
_entity_poly.pdbx_seq_one_letter_code
_entity_poly.pdbx_strand_id
1 'polypeptide(L)'
;MKIRCSTKCHRQQEFGNVKKAFTPPREVHVQVTHSMRDWASQNLLMHLKPVEKCWQPTDFLPDPGSEGFDEQVKELRERCKEIPDYYFLVLIGDMITEEALPTYQTMINTLDGVRHGTGASLTPWAIWTRAWTAEENGHGDLLNKYFIFLEELI
;
A
#
# COMPACT_ATOMS: atom_id res chain seq x y z
N MET A 1 -60.33 -12.61 -0.70
CA MET A 1 -60.70 -11.56 0.28
C MET A 1 -59.71 -10.40 0.11
N LYS A 2 -60.12 -9.29 -0.51
CA LYS A 2 -59.27 -8.11 -0.80
C LYS A 2 -59.37 -7.14 0.39
N ILE A 3 -58.28 -6.88 1.09
CA ILE A 3 -58.23 -5.88 2.16
C ILE A 3 -57.76 -4.57 1.54
N ARG A 4 -58.68 -3.60 1.45
CA ARG A 4 -58.38 -2.18 1.16
C ARG A 4 -57.82 -1.56 2.43
N CYS A 5 -56.61 -0.99 2.37
CA CYS A 5 -56.13 -0.07 3.39
C CYS A 5 -56.46 1.37 2.95
N SER A 6 -57.19 2.09 3.79
CA SER A 6 -57.67 3.46 3.57
C SER A 6 -56.63 4.46 4.07
N THR A 7 -56.16 5.31 3.17
CA THR A 7 -55.22 6.40 3.44
C THR A 7 -55.92 7.54 4.20
N LYS A 8 -55.56 7.78 5.46
CA LYS A 8 -55.87 9.04 6.14
C LYS A 8 -54.76 10.07 5.89
N CYS A 9 -55.16 11.17 5.27
CA CYS A 9 -54.37 12.36 4.99
C CYS A 9 -53.91 13.03 6.29
N HIS A 10 -52.59 13.11 6.52
CA HIS A 10 -51.98 13.99 7.52
C HIS A 10 -51.32 15.19 6.82
N ARG A 11 -51.91 16.36 7.08
CA ARG A 11 -51.39 17.74 7.04
C ARG A 11 -49.95 17.89 6.49
N GLN A 12 -49.84 18.51 5.32
CA GLN A 12 -48.57 18.94 4.75
C GLN A 12 -47.95 20.02 5.63
N GLN A 13 -46.73 19.76 6.13
CA GLN A 13 -45.87 20.76 6.75
C GLN A 13 -44.91 21.24 5.65
N GLU A 14 -45.01 22.51 5.26
CA GLU A 14 -44.09 23.09 4.27
C GLU A 14 -42.68 23.14 4.87
N PHE A 15 -41.84 22.20 4.45
CA PHE A 15 -40.41 22.28 4.69
C PHE A 15 -39.82 23.26 3.68
N GLY A 16 -39.57 24.49 4.17
CA GLY A 16 -38.77 25.49 3.47
C GLY A 16 -37.47 24.85 2.98
N ASN A 17 -37.34 24.79 1.65
CA ASN A 17 -36.20 24.23 0.95
C ASN A 17 -34.99 25.15 1.11
N VAL A 18 -34.29 25.07 2.24
CA VAL A 18 -32.91 25.56 2.34
C VAL A 18 -31.99 24.37 2.13
N LYS A 19 -31.82 23.97 0.86
CA LYS A 19 -30.63 23.23 0.46
C LYS A 19 -29.44 24.15 0.68
N LYS A 20 -28.89 24.17 1.90
CA LYS A 20 -27.48 24.49 2.07
C LYS A 20 -26.75 23.39 1.32
N ALA A 21 -26.26 23.73 0.12
CA ALA A 21 -25.33 22.88 -0.58
C ALA A 21 -24.20 22.55 0.40
N PHE A 22 -23.94 21.25 0.63
CA PHE A 22 -22.78 20.84 1.38
C PHE A 22 -21.56 21.45 0.68
N THR A 23 -20.93 22.40 1.37
CA THR A 23 -19.64 22.96 0.97
C THR A 23 -18.63 22.24 1.84
N PRO A 24 -17.69 21.46 1.27
CA PRO A 24 -16.58 20.96 2.07
C PRO A 24 -15.88 22.17 2.71
N PRO A 25 -15.46 22.11 3.98
CA PRO A 25 -14.59 23.13 4.54
C PRO A 25 -13.36 23.29 3.62
N ARG A 26 -13.20 24.49 3.06
CA ARG A 26 -12.06 24.84 2.19
C ARG A 26 -10.74 24.75 2.98
N GLU A 27 -9.78 24.01 2.44
CA GLU A 27 -8.33 24.27 2.49
C GLU A 27 -7.64 24.47 3.86
N VAL A 28 -7.98 23.70 4.90
CA VAL A 28 -7.24 23.75 6.19
C VAL A 28 -6.14 22.67 6.28
N HIS A 29 -6.18 21.62 5.46
CA HIS A 29 -5.26 20.48 5.59
C HIS A 29 -3.80 20.78 5.23
N VAL A 30 -3.56 21.59 4.20
CA VAL A 30 -2.19 21.86 3.71
C VAL A 30 -1.36 22.64 4.73
N GLN A 31 -1.98 23.59 5.46
CA GLN A 31 -1.27 24.39 6.46
C GLN A 31 -0.78 23.54 7.64
N VAL A 32 -1.58 22.55 8.07
CA VAL A 32 -1.17 21.60 9.12
C VAL A 32 0.04 20.80 8.65
N THR A 33 -0.04 20.17 7.48
CA THR A 33 1.08 19.38 6.92
C THR A 33 2.34 20.22 6.69
N HIS A 34 2.16 21.48 6.30
CA HIS A 34 3.26 22.44 6.18
C HIS A 34 3.88 22.79 7.55
N SER A 35 3.06 23.03 8.57
CA SER A 35 3.53 23.37 9.92
C SER A 35 4.25 22.21 10.62
N MET A 36 3.92 20.97 10.23
CA MET A 36 4.51 19.75 10.81
C MET A 36 5.80 19.30 10.12
N ARG A 37 6.36 20.07 9.18
CA ARG A 37 7.57 19.65 8.44
C ARG A 37 8.76 19.40 9.35
N ASP A 38 9.04 20.32 10.28
CA ASP A 38 10.19 20.17 11.20
C ASP A 38 9.99 18.97 12.12
N TRP A 39 8.76 18.77 12.59
CA TRP A 39 8.40 17.59 13.37
C TRP A 39 8.62 16.30 12.57
N ALA A 40 8.17 16.25 11.31
CA ALA A 40 8.36 15.08 10.45
C ALA A 40 9.85 14.82 10.16
N SER A 41 10.65 15.85 9.92
CA SER A 41 12.10 15.69 9.76
C SER A 41 12.75 15.01 10.95
N GLN A 42 12.34 15.37 12.17
CA GLN A 42 12.96 14.91 13.41
C GLN A 42 12.41 13.59 13.92
N ASN A 43 11.12 13.31 13.67
CA ASN A 43 10.40 12.19 14.28
C ASN A 43 9.92 11.14 13.28
N LEU A 44 9.73 11.49 12.01
CA LEU A 44 9.29 10.53 10.98
C LEU A 44 10.50 9.94 10.24
N LEU A 45 11.38 10.79 9.72
CA LEU A 45 12.50 10.33 8.87
C LEU A 45 13.50 9.45 9.62
N MET A 46 13.56 9.54 10.95
CA MET A 46 14.44 8.70 11.77
C MET A 46 14.07 7.20 11.74
N HIS A 47 12.86 6.86 11.29
CA HIS A 47 12.42 5.47 11.16
C HIS A 47 12.82 4.84 9.82
N LEU A 48 13.26 5.64 8.84
CA LEU A 48 13.79 5.15 7.59
C LEU A 48 15.17 4.54 7.82
N LYS A 49 15.38 3.33 7.30
CA LYS A 49 16.70 2.72 7.36
C LYS A 49 17.58 3.28 6.24
N PRO A 50 18.87 3.52 6.49
CA PRO A 50 19.82 3.76 5.40
C PRO A 50 19.79 2.58 4.43
N VAL A 51 19.82 2.85 3.13
CA VAL A 51 19.72 1.83 2.06
C VAL A 51 20.77 0.73 2.23
N GLU A 52 21.98 1.11 2.66
CA GLU A 52 23.11 0.19 2.88
C GLU A 52 22.88 -0.76 4.05
N LYS A 53 21.87 -0.49 4.90
CA LYS A 53 21.44 -1.34 6.02
C LYS A 53 20.11 -2.03 5.76
N CYS A 54 19.46 -1.75 4.62
CA CYS A 54 18.27 -2.47 4.21
C CYS A 54 18.67 -3.82 3.64
N TRP A 55 17.90 -4.85 3.99
CA TRP A 55 17.99 -6.13 3.32
C TRP A 55 17.59 -5.96 1.85
N GLN A 56 18.11 -6.83 1.00
CA GLN A 56 17.75 -6.92 -0.42
C GLN A 56 17.11 -8.28 -0.70
N PRO A 57 16.21 -8.40 -1.70
CA PRO A 57 15.63 -9.69 -2.07
C PRO A 57 16.66 -10.79 -2.32
N THR A 58 17.82 -10.43 -2.88
CA THR A 58 18.94 -11.34 -3.13
C THR A 58 19.52 -11.97 -1.87
N ASP A 59 19.34 -11.36 -0.69
CA ASP A 59 19.81 -11.90 0.58
C ASP A 59 19.05 -13.17 0.99
N PHE A 60 17.85 -13.40 0.41
CA PHE A 60 16.94 -14.49 0.76
C PHE A 60 16.63 -15.44 -0.39
N LEU A 61 17.17 -15.18 -1.58
CA LEU A 61 16.89 -15.93 -2.80
C LEU A 61 18.14 -16.70 -3.27
N PRO A 62 17.97 -17.80 -4.01
CA PRO A 62 19.08 -18.46 -4.69
C PRO A 62 19.90 -17.48 -5.54
N ASP A 63 21.23 -17.52 -5.42
CA ASP A 63 22.14 -16.62 -6.13
C ASP A 63 22.42 -17.14 -7.56
N PRO A 64 21.92 -16.48 -8.62
CA PRO A 64 22.13 -16.92 -10.00
C PRO A 64 23.59 -16.79 -10.47
N GLY A 65 24.43 -16.05 -9.75
CA GLY A 65 25.87 -15.96 -10.01
C GLY A 65 26.70 -17.07 -9.36
N SER A 66 26.09 -17.91 -8.52
CA SER A 66 26.76 -18.97 -7.78
C SER A 66 26.84 -20.27 -8.58
N GLU A 67 27.96 -20.99 -8.49
CA GLU A 67 28.07 -22.37 -9.02
C GLU A 67 27.07 -23.35 -8.36
N GLY A 68 26.54 -23.00 -7.18
CA GLY A 68 25.56 -23.79 -6.44
C GLY A 68 24.10 -23.39 -6.67
N PHE A 69 23.80 -22.53 -7.65
CA PHE A 69 22.45 -22.01 -7.89
C PHE A 69 21.39 -23.11 -8.03
N ASP A 70 21.66 -24.13 -8.87
CA ASP A 70 20.70 -25.21 -9.13
C ASP A 70 20.38 -26.02 -7.86
N GLU A 71 21.37 -26.27 -6.99
CA GLU A 71 21.14 -26.97 -5.73
C GLU A 71 20.36 -26.10 -4.74
N GLN A 72 20.64 -24.78 -4.68
CA GLN A 72 19.87 -23.85 -3.84
C GLN A 72 18.39 -23.79 -4.26
N VAL A 73 18.11 -23.75 -5.57
CA VAL A 73 16.74 -23.80 -6.11
C VAL A 73 16.07 -25.12 -5.77
N LYS A 74 16.79 -26.24 -5.91
CA LYS A 74 16.29 -27.57 -5.55
C LYS A 74 15.96 -27.68 -4.06
N GLU A 75 16.85 -27.25 -3.18
CA GLU A 75 16.62 -27.22 -1.73
C GLU A 75 15.43 -26.34 -1.33
N LEU A 76 15.27 -25.18 -1.99
CA LEU A 76 14.11 -24.32 -1.83
C LEU A 76 12.82 -25.06 -2.16
N ARG A 77 12.77 -25.71 -3.33
CA ARG A 77 11.63 -26.48 -3.82
C ARG A 77 11.30 -27.66 -2.91
N GLU A 78 12.29 -28.43 -2.46
CA GLU A 78 12.06 -29.56 -1.54
C GLU A 78 11.41 -29.12 -0.23
N ARG A 79 11.86 -28.01 0.37
CA ARG A 79 11.23 -27.45 1.58
C ARG A 79 9.78 -27.01 1.35
N CYS A 80 9.47 -26.54 0.14
CA CYS A 80 8.13 -26.07 -0.20
C CYS A 80 7.11 -27.21 -0.37
N LYS A 81 7.56 -28.44 -0.67
CA LYS A 81 6.65 -29.61 -0.76
C LYS A 81 5.96 -29.97 0.55
N GLU A 82 6.53 -29.56 1.68
CA GLU A 82 5.95 -29.78 3.01
C GLU A 82 4.98 -28.66 3.42
N ILE A 83 4.84 -27.60 2.61
CA ILE A 83 3.96 -26.47 2.87
C ILE A 83 2.58 -26.74 2.25
N PRO A 84 1.48 -26.66 3.01
CA PRO A 84 0.13 -26.87 2.48
C PRO A 84 -0.32 -25.80 1.48
N ASP A 85 -1.11 -26.18 0.47
CA ASP A 85 -1.62 -25.29 -0.59
C ASP A 85 -2.33 -24.03 -0.08
N TYR A 86 -3.08 -24.12 1.03
CA TYR A 86 -3.78 -22.96 1.59
C TYR A 86 -2.82 -21.86 2.06
N TYR A 87 -1.58 -22.23 2.42
CA TYR A 87 -0.54 -21.27 2.78
C TYR A 87 -0.07 -20.51 1.54
N PHE A 88 0.15 -21.22 0.43
CA PHE A 88 0.47 -20.60 -0.85
C PHE A 88 -0.65 -19.69 -1.35
N LEU A 89 -1.92 -20.06 -1.16
CA LEU A 89 -3.04 -19.19 -1.54
C LEU A 89 -2.99 -17.83 -0.81
N VAL A 90 -2.74 -17.84 0.50
CA VAL A 90 -2.61 -16.60 1.29
C VAL A 90 -1.37 -15.82 0.85
N LEU A 91 -0.24 -16.50 0.66
CA LEU A 91 1.02 -15.87 0.27
C LEU A 91 0.97 -15.26 -1.14
N ILE A 92 0.25 -15.88 -2.08
CA ILE A 92 -0.04 -15.31 -3.40
C ILE A 92 -0.92 -14.06 -3.25
N GLY A 93 -1.90 -14.09 -2.35
CA GLY A 93 -2.70 -12.92 -2.00
C GLY A 93 -1.84 -11.76 -1.51
N ASP A 94 -0.93 -12.05 -0.58
CA ASP A 94 0.02 -11.06 -0.04
C ASP A 94 0.91 -10.50 -1.16
N MET A 95 1.50 -11.35 -2.00
CA MET A 95 2.30 -10.95 -3.15
C MET A 95 1.54 -10.02 -4.10
N ILE A 96 0.28 -10.35 -4.45
CA ILE A 96 -0.56 -9.49 -5.31
C ILE A 96 -0.79 -8.12 -4.66
N THR A 97 -0.98 -8.08 -3.33
CA THR A 97 -1.17 -6.80 -2.64
C THR A 97 0.11 -5.99 -2.58
N GLU A 98 1.29 -6.61 -2.47
CA GLU A 98 2.59 -5.91 -2.49
C GLU A 98 2.92 -5.36 -3.89
N GLU A 99 2.64 -6.11 -4.96
CA GLU A 99 2.82 -5.67 -6.36
C GLU A 99 1.92 -4.49 -6.76
N ALA A 100 0.85 -4.22 -5.98
CA ALA A 100 -0.02 -3.07 -6.20
C ALA A 100 0.58 -1.73 -5.74
N LEU A 101 1.87 -1.69 -5.38
CA LEU A 101 2.62 -0.53 -4.89
C LEU A 101 2.41 0.78 -5.69
N PRO A 102 2.36 0.80 -7.04
CA PRO A 102 2.07 2.03 -7.80
C PRO A 102 0.73 2.68 -7.40
N THR A 103 -0.26 1.88 -7.01
CA THR A 103 -1.57 2.35 -6.54
C THR A 103 -1.43 3.03 -5.17
N TYR A 104 -0.69 2.42 -4.25
CA TYR A 104 -0.48 2.99 -2.90
C TYR A 104 0.33 4.29 -2.96
N GLN A 105 1.38 4.32 -3.78
CA GLN A 105 2.16 5.54 -3.98
C GLN A 105 1.30 6.67 -4.58
N THR A 106 0.45 6.36 -5.54
CA THR A 106 -0.49 7.34 -6.12
C THR A 106 -1.48 7.84 -5.07
N MET A 107 -2.02 6.95 -4.24
CA MET A 107 -2.91 7.32 -3.14
C MET A 107 -2.21 8.29 -2.18
N ILE A 108 -0.98 7.99 -1.73
CA ILE A 108 -0.22 8.89 -0.85
C ILE A 108 0.09 10.23 -1.54
N ASN A 109 0.43 10.22 -2.82
CA ASN A 109 0.72 11.42 -3.60
C ASN A 109 -0.51 12.29 -3.90
N THR A 110 -1.72 11.76 -3.75
CA THR A 110 -2.97 12.52 -3.90
C THR A 110 -3.44 13.15 -2.59
N LEU A 111 -2.80 12.85 -1.45
CA LEU A 111 -3.10 13.49 -0.17
C LEU A 111 -2.64 14.96 -0.17
N ASP A 112 -3.60 15.88 -0.01
CA ASP A 112 -3.35 17.31 0.05
C ASP A 112 -2.40 17.68 1.20
N GLY A 113 -1.26 18.29 0.86
CA GLY A 113 -0.22 18.72 1.81
C GLY A 113 1.01 17.82 1.86
N VAL A 114 0.86 16.52 1.54
CA VAL A 114 1.97 15.57 1.30
C VAL A 114 2.32 15.51 -0.19
N ARG A 115 1.35 15.88 -1.04
CA ARG A 115 1.45 15.86 -2.49
C ARG A 115 2.77 16.41 -3.01
N HIS A 116 3.34 15.59 -3.85
CA HIS A 116 4.57 15.84 -4.54
C HIS A 116 4.31 16.58 -5.87
N GLY A 117 4.72 17.85 -5.98
CA GLY A 117 4.51 18.65 -7.21
C GLY A 117 5.49 18.34 -8.37
N THR A 118 6.70 17.84 -8.08
CA THR A 118 7.83 17.77 -9.05
C THR A 118 8.52 16.41 -9.21
N GLY A 119 8.00 15.30 -8.67
CA GLY A 119 8.69 14.02 -8.50
C GLY A 119 9.92 13.97 -7.54
N ALA A 120 10.64 15.08 -7.30
CA ALA A 120 11.84 15.14 -6.44
C ALA A 120 11.90 16.23 -5.33
N SER A 121 10.80 16.90 -4.95
CA SER A 121 10.64 17.73 -3.74
C SER A 121 11.38 17.18 -2.51
N LEU A 122 12.01 18.12 -1.80
CA LEU A 122 12.81 17.90 -0.58
C LEU A 122 11.98 18.08 0.71
N THR A 123 10.65 18.14 0.62
CA THR A 123 9.83 18.14 1.84
C THR A 123 10.02 16.81 2.58
N PRO A 124 10.01 16.81 3.92
CA PRO A 124 10.15 15.57 4.70
C PRO A 124 9.11 14.52 4.33
N TRP A 125 7.88 14.96 4.08
CA TRP A 125 6.80 14.11 3.58
C TRP A 125 7.12 13.47 2.22
N ALA A 126 7.68 14.23 1.28
CA ALA A 126 8.08 13.71 -0.03
C ALA A 126 9.28 12.76 0.06
N ILE A 127 10.23 13.03 0.95
CA ILE A 127 11.38 12.15 1.22
C ILE A 127 10.87 10.83 1.79
N TRP A 128 10.00 10.90 2.81
CA TRP A 128 9.37 9.73 3.41
C TRP A 128 8.62 8.90 2.36
N THR A 129 7.74 9.49 1.56
CA THR A 129 6.99 8.75 0.54
C THR A 129 7.92 8.00 -0.42
N ARG A 130 8.99 8.63 -0.91
CA ARG A 130 9.93 7.95 -1.83
C ARG A 130 10.73 6.86 -1.15
N ALA A 131 11.23 7.11 0.06
CA ALA A 131 12.02 6.13 0.80
C ALA A 131 11.16 4.92 1.21
N TRP A 132 9.96 5.17 1.72
CA TRP A 132 8.97 4.12 2.01
C TRP A 132 8.63 3.31 0.75
N THR A 133 8.35 3.96 -0.38
CA THR A 133 8.12 3.22 -1.64
C THR A 133 9.33 2.38 -2.05
N ALA A 134 10.55 2.87 -1.86
CA ALA A 134 11.75 2.10 -2.15
C ALA A 134 11.90 0.87 -1.23
N GLU A 135 11.57 1.00 0.06
CA GLU A 135 11.56 -0.12 1.00
C GLU A 135 10.47 -1.15 0.65
N GLU A 136 9.22 -0.71 0.41
CA GLU A 136 8.11 -1.62 0.05
C GLU A 136 8.31 -2.35 -1.27
N ASN A 137 9.02 -1.75 -2.24
CA ASN A 137 9.33 -2.44 -3.50
C ASN A 137 10.10 -3.75 -3.26
N GLY A 138 10.93 -3.80 -2.21
CA GLY A 138 11.66 -5.02 -1.83
C GLY A 138 10.75 -6.19 -1.45
N HIS A 139 9.55 -5.91 -0.91
CA HIS A 139 8.60 -6.94 -0.47
C HIS A 139 8.02 -7.68 -1.68
N GLY A 140 7.46 -6.93 -2.64
CA GLY A 140 6.93 -7.49 -3.88
C GLY A 140 8.00 -8.23 -4.68
N ASP A 141 9.17 -7.62 -4.87
CA ASP A 141 10.30 -8.22 -5.59
C ASP A 141 10.72 -9.57 -5.01
N LEU A 142 10.78 -9.69 -3.67
CA LEU A 142 11.15 -10.92 -2.99
C LEU A 142 10.11 -12.02 -3.20
N LEU A 143 8.82 -11.70 -2.93
CA LEU A 143 7.73 -12.65 -3.06
C LEU A 143 7.55 -13.11 -4.51
N ASN A 144 7.61 -12.19 -5.46
CA ASN A 144 7.48 -12.50 -6.89
C ASN A 144 8.56 -13.49 -7.35
N LYS A 145 9.84 -13.18 -7.07
CA LYS A 145 10.96 -14.07 -7.43
C LYS A 145 10.89 -15.40 -6.70
N TYR A 146 10.46 -15.41 -5.43
CA TYR A 146 10.23 -16.65 -4.68
C TYR A 146 9.24 -17.55 -5.42
N PHE A 147 8.10 -17.03 -5.89
CA PHE A 147 7.14 -17.81 -6.68
C PHE A 147 7.67 -18.23 -8.06
N ILE A 148 8.47 -17.39 -8.73
CA ILE A 148 9.14 -17.78 -10.00
C ILE A 148 9.99 -19.03 -9.80
N PHE A 149 10.74 -19.13 -8.70
CA PHE A 149 11.52 -20.35 -8.42
C PHE A 149 10.65 -21.58 -8.12
N LEU A 150 9.38 -21.39 -7.74
CA LEU A 150 8.44 -22.46 -7.40
C LEU A 150 7.50 -22.87 -8.55
N GLU A 151 7.60 -22.27 -9.74
CA GLU A 151 6.66 -22.51 -10.86
C GLU A 151 6.54 -24.00 -11.26
N GLU A 152 7.56 -24.83 -11.01
CA GLU A 152 7.50 -26.28 -11.27
C GLU A 152 6.76 -27.10 -10.20
N LEU A 153 6.33 -26.49 -9.10
CA LEU A 153 5.64 -27.15 -7.98
C LEU A 153 4.16 -26.81 -7.86
N ILE A 154 3.68 -25.74 -8.50
CA ILE A 154 2.31 -25.20 -8.39
C ILE A 154 1.56 -25.48 -9.70
#